data_AF-A0A835A409-F1
#
_entry.id   AF-A0A835A409-F1
#
_cell.length_a   1.000
_cell.length_b   1.000
_cell.length_c   1.000
_cell.angle_alpha   90.00
_cell.angle_beta   90.00
_cell.angle_gamma   90.00
#
_symmetry.space_group_name_H-M   'P 1'
#
loop_
_entity.id
_entity.type
_entity.pdbx_description
1 polymer ?
#
loop_
_entity_poly.entity_id
_entity_poly.type
_entity_poly.pdbx_seq_one_letter_code
_entity_poly.pdbx_strand_id
1 'polypeptide(L)'
;MAWVKWPTRGRAAHTDRRRIACRHAPPPSAAPAMRKAIVFLMALALALSLAAASPPPLRRSRFLGGGGNNNSPPPPLSFYDCSKKPPTICLQPGSPGATCCKGTCVDTDHSFEHCGNCNKTCKYAQTCCQGKCVNTFTDAKNCGGCGKRCRTKCTNGYCDYAA
;
A
#
# COMPACT_ATOMS: atom_id res chain seq x y z
N MET A 1 -14.91 38.24 -20.71
CA MET A 1 -16.21 37.67 -20.32
C MET A 1 -16.77 36.88 -21.49
N ALA A 2 -16.93 35.56 -21.36
CA ALA A 2 -17.77 34.73 -22.24
C ALA A 2 -18.14 33.46 -21.47
N TRP A 3 -19.42 33.23 -21.23
CA TRP A 3 -19.93 32.09 -20.44
C TRP A 3 -20.40 30.99 -21.39
N VAL A 4 -19.80 29.79 -21.32
CA VAL A 4 -20.35 28.63 -22.03
C VAL A 4 -21.40 27.97 -21.15
N LYS A 5 -22.66 28.09 -21.58
CA LYS A 5 -23.87 27.71 -20.84
C LYS A 5 -24.20 26.24 -21.13
N TRP A 6 -24.09 25.37 -20.12
CA TRP A 6 -24.47 23.96 -20.25
C TRP A 6 -26.01 23.79 -20.22
N PRO A 7 -26.61 23.00 -21.14
CA PRO A 7 -28.03 22.65 -21.08
C PRO A 7 -28.30 21.61 -19.97
N THR A 8 -29.55 21.55 -19.51
CA THR A 8 -29.95 20.81 -18.30
C THR A 8 -30.84 19.60 -18.59
N ARG A 9 -30.71 18.58 -17.73
CA ARG A 9 -31.70 17.53 -17.37
C ARG A 9 -32.34 16.70 -18.50
N GLY A 10 -31.99 15.40 -18.51
CA GLY A 10 -32.88 14.31 -18.93
C GLY A 10 -32.91 13.23 -17.85
N ARG A 11 -34.06 12.97 -17.23
CA ARG A 11 -34.22 11.99 -16.13
C ARG A 11 -35.07 10.82 -16.62
N ALA A 12 -34.44 9.74 -17.06
CA ALA A 12 -35.13 8.56 -17.57
C ALA A 12 -35.59 7.65 -16.40
N ALA A 13 -36.89 7.62 -16.13
CA ALA A 13 -37.50 6.63 -15.26
C ALA A 13 -37.99 5.45 -16.10
N HIS A 14 -37.44 4.25 -15.86
CA HIS A 14 -37.97 3.01 -16.44
C HIS A 14 -39.00 2.40 -15.49
N THR A 15 -40.23 2.25 -15.97
CA THR A 15 -41.33 1.58 -15.27
C THR A 15 -41.47 0.12 -15.70
N ASP A 16 -41.84 -0.69 -14.71
CA ASP A 16 -42.15 -2.12 -14.73
C ASP A 16 -43.07 -2.60 -15.88
N ARG A 17 -42.79 -3.79 -16.47
CA ARG A 17 -43.79 -4.88 -16.57
C ARG A 17 -43.33 -6.22 -17.16
N ARG A 18 -43.97 -7.28 -16.63
CA ARG A 18 -44.22 -8.65 -17.16
C ARG A 18 -43.13 -9.72 -16.98
N ARG A 19 -43.31 -10.50 -15.90
CA ARG A 19 -42.87 -11.91 -15.82
C ARG A 19 -43.69 -12.76 -16.80
N ILE A 20 -43.03 -13.64 -17.55
CA ILE A 20 -43.67 -14.79 -18.22
C ILE A 20 -42.86 -16.03 -17.81
N ALA A 21 -43.53 -17.01 -17.20
CA ALA A 21 -42.89 -18.22 -16.70
C ALA A 21 -43.14 -19.38 -17.66
N CYS A 22 -42.11 -19.80 -18.40
CA CYS A 22 -42.18 -20.97 -19.27
C CYS A 22 -41.97 -22.26 -18.46
N ARG A 23 -43.06 -22.92 -18.08
CA ARG A 23 -43.03 -24.30 -17.55
C ARG A 23 -42.63 -25.26 -18.69
N HIS A 24 -41.56 -26.02 -18.51
CA HIS A 24 -41.22 -27.17 -19.37
C HIS A 24 -41.38 -28.47 -18.56
N ALA A 25 -41.85 -29.52 -19.22
CA ALA A 25 -42.16 -30.81 -18.60
C ALA A 25 -40.96 -31.79 -18.63
N PRO A 26 -40.87 -32.73 -17.66
CA PRO A 26 -40.08 -33.97 -17.77
C PRO A 26 -40.91 -35.09 -18.43
N PRO A 27 -40.46 -36.37 -18.55
CA PRO A 27 -39.16 -36.97 -18.22
C PRO A 27 -38.40 -37.32 -19.54
N PRO A 28 -37.94 -38.54 -19.92
CA PRO A 28 -37.91 -39.88 -19.28
C PRO A 28 -36.63 -40.16 -18.45
N SER A 29 -36.50 -41.39 -17.95
CA SER A 29 -35.32 -41.94 -17.25
C SER A 29 -34.87 -43.27 -17.85
N ALA A 30 -33.57 -43.47 -18.07
CA ALA A 30 -32.99 -44.78 -18.38
C ALA A 30 -31.55 -44.91 -17.83
N ALA A 31 -31.27 -46.03 -17.17
CA ALA A 31 -29.95 -46.51 -16.77
C ALA A 31 -29.80 -47.96 -17.31
N PRO A 32 -28.72 -48.75 -17.06
CA PRO A 32 -27.39 -48.42 -16.51
C PRO A 32 -26.22 -49.11 -17.28
N ALA A 33 -25.20 -48.40 -17.80
CA ALA A 33 -24.06 -49.09 -18.46
C ALA A 33 -22.72 -48.30 -18.57
N MET A 34 -22.08 -47.89 -17.45
CA MET A 34 -20.72 -47.29 -17.55
C MET A 34 -19.77 -47.50 -16.35
N ARG A 35 -19.80 -48.66 -15.67
CA ARG A 35 -18.86 -48.94 -14.56
C ARG A 35 -17.43 -49.33 -14.96
N LYS A 36 -17.17 -49.65 -16.24
CA LYS A 36 -15.83 -50.08 -16.72
C LYS A 36 -14.94 -48.96 -17.27
N ALA A 37 -15.52 -47.88 -17.81
CA ALA A 37 -14.75 -46.78 -18.40
C ALA A 37 -13.95 -45.97 -17.36
N ILE A 38 -14.51 -45.78 -16.17
CA ILE A 38 -13.89 -44.97 -15.10
C ILE A 38 -12.55 -45.58 -14.64
N VAL A 39 -12.44 -46.90 -14.55
CA VAL A 39 -11.20 -47.58 -14.12
C VAL A 39 -10.08 -47.40 -15.15
N PHE A 40 -10.40 -47.47 -16.45
CA PHE A 40 -9.43 -47.22 -17.53
C PHE A 40 -8.98 -45.76 -17.59
N LEU A 41 -9.88 -44.79 -17.34
CA LEU A 41 -9.52 -43.37 -17.31
C LEU A 41 -8.63 -43.02 -16.11
N MET A 42 -8.83 -43.65 -14.95
CA MET A 42 -7.94 -43.47 -13.79
C MET A 42 -6.55 -44.08 -13.99
N ALA A 43 -6.43 -45.20 -14.72
CA ALA A 43 -5.13 -45.79 -15.05
C ALA A 43 -4.31 -44.91 -16.00
N LEU A 44 -4.95 -44.28 -17.00
CA LEU A 44 -4.31 -43.34 -17.92
C LEU A 44 -3.83 -42.04 -17.26
N ALA A 45 -4.46 -41.62 -16.16
CA ALA A 45 -4.04 -40.45 -15.39
C ALA A 45 -2.73 -40.67 -14.59
N LEU A 46 -2.33 -41.92 -14.32
CA LEU A 46 -1.19 -42.25 -13.47
C LEU A 46 0.17 -42.29 -14.20
N ALA A 47 0.18 -42.05 -15.52
CA ALA A 47 1.38 -42.13 -16.36
C ALA A 47 2.02 -40.77 -16.73
N LEU A 48 1.45 -39.64 -16.29
CA LEU A 48 1.87 -38.29 -16.68
C LEU A 48 2.76 -37.56 -15.66
N SER A 49 3.14 -38.19 -14.55
CA SER A 49 4.00 -37.60 -13.52
C SER A 49 5.50 -37.87 -13.75
N LEU A 50 6.03 -37.53 -14.94
CA LEU A 50 7.48 -37.47 -15.16
C LEU A 50 7.95 -36.03 -15.39
N ALA A 51 9.05 -35.68 -14.72
CA ALA A 51 9.86 -34.47 -14.93
C ALA A 51 9.23 -33.10 -14.60
N ALA A 52 8.60 -32.96 -13.43
CA ALA A 52 8.66 -31.69 -12.70
C ALA A 52 10.06 -31.51 -12.07
N ALA A 53 11.08 -31.34 -12.93
CA ALA A 53 12.43 -30.99 -12.48
C ALA A 53 12.41 -29.55 -11.93
N SER A 54 12.26 -29.41 -10.62
CA SER A 54 12.42 -28.11 -9.97
C SER A 54 13.81 -27.57 -10.28
N PRO A 55 13.94 -26.33 -10.80
CA PRO A 55 15.26 -25.76 -11.01
C PRO A 55 15.98 -25.71 -9.66
N PRO A 56 17.29 -26.05 -9.61
CA PRO A 56 18.04 -25.97 -8.36
C PRO A 56 17.91 -24.54 -7.82
N PRO A 57 17.71 -24.35 -6.51
CA PRO A 57 17.61 -23.02 -5.94
C PRO A 57 18.90 -22.27 -6.27
N LEU A 58 18.80 -21.26 -7.15
CA LEU A 58 19.91 -20.37 -7.46
C LEU A 58 20.43 -19.89 -6.10
N ARG A 59 21.69 -20.24 -5.78
CA ARG A 59 22.30 -19.86 -4.49
C ARG A 59 22.41 -18.35 -4.45
N ARG A 60 21.35 -17.69 -3.98
CA ARG A 60 21.35 -16.27 -3.67
C ARG A 60 22.42 -16.09 -2.62
N SER A 61 23.51 -15.44 -3.01
CA SER A 61 24.62 -15.19 -2.09
C SER A 61 24.07 -14.49 -0.85
N ARG A 62 24.32 -15.07 0.33
CA ARG A 62 23.94 -14.48 1.63
C ARG A 62 24.45 -13.05 1.82
N PHE A 63 25.47 -12.67 1.05
CA PHE A 63 26.05 -11.33 1.04
C PHE A 63 25.27 -10.32 0.16
N LEU A 64 24.32 -10.76 -0.68
CA LEU A 64 23.54 -9.93 -1.63
C LEU A 64 22.05 -10.33 -1.67
N GLY A 65 21.51 -10.69 -0.51
CA GLY A 65 20.12 -11.09 -0.29
C GLY A 65 19.27 -10.00 0.36
N GLY A 66 18.88 -8.97 -0.40
CA GLY A 66 17.88 -7.97 0.03
C GLY A 66 16.46 -8.52 0.06
N GLY A 67 16.25 -9.59 0.83
CA GLY A 67 14.97 -10.30 0.99
C GLY A 67 14.81 -10.68 2.45
N GLY A 68 14.60 -9.67 3.30
CA GLY A 68 14.43 -9.87 4.74
C GLY A 68 13.14 -10.63 5.03
N ASN A 69 13.27 -11.76 5.70
CA ASN A 69 12.18 -12.26 6.53
C ASN A 69 12.09 -11.39 7.80
N ASN A 70 10.91 -11.33 8.43
CA ASN A 70 10.68 -10.51 9.63
C ASN A 70 11.51 -10.94 10.86
N ASN A 71 12.26 -12.04 10.75
CA ASN A 71 13.06 -12.64 11.82
C ASN A 71 14.56 -12.35 11.69
N SER A 72 15.00 -11.63 10.63
CA SER A 72 16.38 -11.17 10.52
C SER A 72 16.60 -9.90 11.37
N PRO A 73 17.70 -9.79 12.14
CA PRO A 73 18.03 -8.55 12.84
C PRO A 73 18.26 -7.43 11.81
N PRO A 74 17.87 -6.17 12.13
CA PRO A 74 18.08 -5.05 11.23
C PRO A 74 19.57 -4.84 10.96
N PRO A 75 19.97 -4.42 9.74
CA PRO A 75 21.36 -4.12 9.44
C PRO A 75 21.85 -2.94 10.30
N PRO A 76 23.15 -2.89 10.65
CA PRO A 76 23.71 -1.79 11.41
C PRO A 76 23.57 -0.47 10.63
N LEU A 77 23.43 0.67 11.32
CA LEU A 77 23.25 1.98 10.69
C LEU A 77 24.38 2.36 9.71
N SER A 78 25.60 1.85 9.94
CA SER A 78 26.75 1.99 9.03
C SER A 78 26.54 1.35 7.66
N PHE A 79 25.55 0.45 7.50
CA PHE A 79 25.15 -0.06 6.20
C PHE A 79 24.54 1.03 5.30
N TYR A 80 23.92 2.06 5.88
CA TYR A 80 23.32 3.19 5.17
C TYR A 80 24.25 4.42 5.10
N ASP A 81 25.57 4.24 5.27
CA ASP A 81 26.58 5.29 5.06
C ASP A 81 26.56 5.76 3.59
N CYS A 82 26.01 6.96 3.37
CA CYS A 82 25.84 7.59 2.07
C CYS A 82 27.00 8.55 1.71
N SER A 83 28.05 8.63 2.53
CA SER A 83 29.34 9.20 2.13
C SER A 83 30.16 8.19 1.33
N LYS A 84 30.04 6.88 1.65
CA LYS A 84 30.78 5.80 0.98
C LYS A 84 29.99 5.07 -0.10
N LYS A 85 28.66 5.12 -0.05
CA LYS A 85 27.75 4.47 -1.02
C LYS A 85 26.97 5.54 -1.79
N PRO A 86 26.49 5.25 -3.02
CA PRO A 86 25.68 6.22 -3.76
C PRO A 86 24.42 6.62 -2.97
N PRO A 87 23.90 7.87 -3.13
CA PRO A 87 22.76 8.38 -2.36
C PRO A 87 21.49 7.53 -2.43
N THR A 88 21.35 6.68 -3.46
CA THR A 88 20.28 5.68 -3.59
C THR A 88 20.22 4.67 -2.44
N ILE A 89 21.28 4.53 -1.63
CA ILE A 89 21.26 3.74 -0.40
C ILE A 89 20.22 4.25 0.61
N CYS A 90 19.94 5.56 0.62
CA CYS A 90 18.93 6.17 1.47
C CYS A 90 17.50 5.85 1.03
N LEU A 91 17.29 5.42 -0.22
CA LEU A 91 16.00 4.98 -0.75
C LEU A 91 15.72 3.49 -0.48
N GLN A 92 16.63 2.76 0.17
CA GLN A 92 16.43 1.35 0.49
C GLN A 92 15.52 1.18 1.71
N PRO A 93 14.66 0.13 1.73
CA PRO A 93 13.85 -0.19 2.90
C PRO A 93 14.69 -0.32 4.17
N GLY A 94 14.19 0.25 5.27
CA GLY A 94 14.88 0.25 6.56
C GLY A 94 16.00 1.30 6.73
N SER A 95 16.25 2.14 5.72
CA SER A 95 17.06 3.35 5.94
C SER A 95 16.36 4.29 6.95
N PRO A 96 17.09 5.16 7.67
CA PRO A 96 16.47 6.18 8.53
C PRO A 96 15.79 7.33 7.76
N GLY A 97 15.75 7.28 6.43
CA GLY A 97 15.05 8.24 5.57
C GLY A 97 15.75 8.46 4.23
N ALA A 98 15.07 9.19 3.33
CA ALA A 98 15.43 9.28 1.91
C ALA A 98 16.61 10.21 1.58
N THR A 99 17.00 11.13 2.47
CA THR A 99 17.95 12.21 2.16
C THR A 99 19.31 11.95 2.79
N CYS A 100 20.39 12.04 2.00
CA CYS A 100 21.75 11.98 2.52
C CYS A 100 22.18 13.33 3.10
N CYS A 101 22.47 13.37 4.40
CA CYS A 101 22.96 14.55 5.12
C CYS A 101 24.27 14.22 5.85
N LYS A 102 25.38 14.84 5.44
CA LYS A 102 26.72 14.64 6.05
C LYS A 102 27.16 13.16 6.15
N GLY A 103 26.68 12.30 5.25
CA GLY A 103 27.02 10.87 5.22
C GLY A 103 26.04 9.93 5.90
N THR A 104 25.02 10.44 6.59
CA THR A 104 23.92 9.64 7.13
C THR A 104 22.63 9.89 6.34
N CYS A 105 21.86 8.83 6.10
CA CYS A 105 20.51 8.94 5.58
C CYS A 105 19.56 9.41 6.70
N VAL A 106 18.72 10.41 6.43
CA VAL A 106 17.77 11.00 7.39
C VAL A 106 16.42 11.26 6.72
N ASP A 107 15.34 11.24 7.51
CA ASP A 107 14.01 11.61 7.05
C ASP A 107 13.80 13.13 7.15
N THR A 108 13.76 13.82 6.03
CA THR A 108 13.46 15.26 6.01
C THR A 108 11.98 15.58 6.20
N ASP A 109 11.06 14.61 6.08
CA ASP A 109 9.63 14.88 6.14
C ASP A 109 9.07 14.88 7.57
N HIS A 110 9.67 14.11 8.49
CA HIS A 110 9.23 13.99 9.88
C HIS A 110 10.32 14.19 10.94
N SER A 111 11.62 14.22 10.58
CA SER A 111 12.66 14.51 11.57
C SER A 111 12.56 15.95 12.07
N PHE A 112 12.53 16.10 13.40
CA PHE A 112 12.57 17.40 14.08
C PHE A 112 13.86 18.18 13.75
N GLU A 113 14.99 17.49 13.53
CA GLU A 113 16.33 18.08 13.33
C GLU A 113 16.68 18.32 11.84
N HIS A 114 15.96 17.68 10.92
CA HIS A 114 16.23 17.74 9.48
C HIS A 114 14.99 18.19 8.68
N CYS A 115 14.09 18.95 9.29
CA CYS A 115 12.77 19.20 8.73
C CYS A 115 12.80 20.01 7.42
N GLY A 116 12.52 19.34 6.30
CA GLY A 116 12.54 19.85 4.93
C GLY A 116 13.93 20.12 4.36
N ASN A 117 15.01 20.01 5.15
CA ASN A 117 16.40 20.05 4.68
C ASN A 117 17.38 19.59 5.79
N CYS A 118 18.60 19.20 5.41
CA CYS A 118 19.66 18.80 6.33
C CYS A 118 19.95 19.85 7.43
N ASN A 119 19.92 19.43 8.71
CA ASN A 119 20.18 20.28 9.88
C ASN A 119 19.20 21.47 10.03
N LYS A 120 18.00 21.38 9.44
CA LYS A 120 16.92 22.37 9.61
C LYS A 120 16.03 21.99 10.79
N THR A 121 16.52 22.24 12.00
CA THR A 121 15.80 21.96 13.24
C THR A 121 14.56 22.85 13.38
N CYS A 122 13.42 22.26 13.76
CA CYS A 122 12.21 23.01 14.09
C CYS A 122 12.36 23.79 15.40
N LYS A 123 11.53 24.82 15.61
CA LYS A 123 11.51 25.53 16.90
C LYS A 123 10.90 24.65 17.99
N TYR A 124 11.18 24.98 19.24
CA TYR A 124 10.52 24.34 20.38
C TYR A 124 8.98 24.38 20.24
N ALA A 125 8.32 23.30 20.66
CA ALA A 125 6.88 23.05 20.47
C ALA A 125 6.37 22.98 19.01
N GLN A 126 7.27 22.90 18.00
CA GLN A 126 6.89 22.56 16.63
C GLN A 126 7.21 21.09 16.31
N THR A 127 6.39 20.48 15.46
CA THR A 127 6.59 19.14 14.89
C THR A 127 6.92 19.27 13.41
N CYS A 128 7.78 18.40 12.88
CA CYS A 128 7.97 18.32 11.43
C CYS A 128 6.83 17.51 10.80
N CYS A 129 6.12 18.13 9.86
CA CYS A 129 5.05 17.52 9.09
C CYS A 129 5.28 17.79 7.61
N GLN A 130 5.62 16.76 6.84
CA GLN A 130 5.84 16.86 5.38
C GLN A 130 6.87 17.96 5.03
N GLY A 131 8.00 17.96 5.76
CA GLY A 131 9.11 18.89 5.57
C GLY A 131 8.87 20.31 6.10
N LYS A 132 7.75 20.54 6.81
CA LYS A 132 7.37 21.83 7.36
C LYS A 132 7.22 21.77 8.88
N CYS A 133 7.89 22.68 9.58
CA CYS A 133 7.72 22.85 11.01
C CYS A 133 6.38 23.54 11.29
N VAL A 134 5.47 22.83 11.94
CA VAL A 134 4.12 23.31 12.28
C VAL A 134 3.89 23.20 13.79
N ASN A 135 3.09 24.08 14.36
CA ASN A 135 2.72 23.99 15.77
C ASN A 135 1.42 23.19 15.91
N THR A 136 1.52 21.95 16.35
CA THR A 136 0.38 21.03 16.48
C THR A 136 -0.60 21.45 17.59
N PHE A 137 -0.26 22.41 18.45
CA PHE A 137 -1.15 22.92 19.50
C PHE A 137 -2.10 24.02 19.02
N THR A 138 -1.78 24.70 17.91
CA THR A 138 -2.51 25.89 17.43
C THR A 138 -2.81 25.89 15.93
N ASP A 139 -2.13 25.09 15.12
CA ASP A 139 -2.42 24.99 13.68
C ASP A 139 -3.69 24.17 13.44
N ALA A 140 -4.76 24.84 13.00
CA ALA A 140 -6.03 24.23 12.62
C ALA A 140 -5.94 23.20 11.47
N LYS A 141 -4.79 23.06 10.78
CA LYS A 141 -4.55 22.02 9.76
C LYS A 141 -3.73 20.83 10.27
N ASN A 142 -3.11 20.94 11.44
CA ASN A 142 -2.19 19.95 12.04
C ASN A 142 -2.45 19.74 13.55
N CYS A 143 -3.70 19.86 13.98
CA CYS A 143 -4.06 19.92 15.40
C CYS A 143 -3.93 18.57 16.10
N GLY A 144 -3.06 18.50 17.11
CA GLY A 144 -2.70 17.26 17.79
C GLY A 144 -1.89 16.28 16.91
N GLY A 145 -1.48 16.67 15.70
CA GLY A 145 -0.69 15.85 14.80
C GLY A 145 -0.79 16.25 13.32
N CYS A 146 0.19 15.81 12.52
CA CYS A 146 0.28 16.14 11.10
C CYS A 146 -1.01 15.80 10.33
N GLY A 147 -1.49 16.75 9.51
CA GLY A 147 -2.67 16.60 8.67
C GLY A 147 -4.03 16.57 9.38
N LYS A 148 -4.07 16.69 10.72
CA LYS A 148 -5.32 16.71 11.50
C LYS A 148 -5.99 18.09 11.39
N ARG A 149 -7.02 18.19 10.56
CA ARG A 149 -7.72 19.46 10.28
C ARG A 149 -8.94 19.63 11.19
N CYS A 150 -9.04 20.76 11.88
CA CYS A 150 -10.21 21.16 12.65
C CYS A 150 -11.24 21.89 11.78
N ARG A 151 -12.49 21.99 12.27
CA ARG A 151 -13.53 22.74 11.57
C ARG A 151 -13.42 24.24 11.83
N THR A 152 -13.20 24.66 13.08
CA THR A 152 -13.15 26.09 13.46
C THR A 152 -11.79 26.49 14.01
N LYS A 153 -11.32 25.86 15.10
CA LYS A 153 -10.08 26.24 15.79
C LYS A 153 -9.33 25.01 16.31
N CYS A 154 -8.01 25.16 16.44
CA CYS A 154 -7.18 24.29 17.25
C CYS A 154 -6.84 25.03 18.55
N THR A 155 -6.98 24.36 19.69
CA THR A 155 -6.65 24.94 21.00
C THR A 155 -5.99 23.88 21.85
N ASN A 156 -4.73 24.11 22.24
CA ASN A 156 -3.90 23.19 23.01
C ASN A 156 -3.81 21.77 22.42
N GLY A 157 -3.87 21.64 21.09
CA GLY A 157 -3.80 20.36 20.37
C GLY A 157 -5.13 19.65 20.19
N TYR A 158 -6.25 20.27 20.60
CA TYR A 158 -7.59 19.74 20.44
C TYR A 158 -8.40 20.60 19.47
N CYS A 159 -9.11 19.94 18.55
CA CYS A 159 -10.05 20.64 17.68
C CYS A 159 -11.28 21.09 18.44
N ASP A 160 -11.67 22.34 18.22
CA ASP A 160 -12.94 22.90 18.68
C ASP A 160 -13.14 22.76 20.22
N TYR A 161 -12.03 22.72 20.98
CA TYR A 161 -12.03 22.69 22.45
C TYR A 161 -12.53 24.03 23.00
N ALA A 162 -13.55 23.98 23.86
CA ALA A 162 -14.32 25.14 24.33
C ALA A 162 -14.78 26.04 23.17
N ALA A 163 -15.33 25.43 22.11
CA ALA A 163 -15.98 26.10 20.96
C ALA A 163 -17.50 26.13 21.11
#